data_AF-A0A534S931-F1
#
_entry.id   AF-A0A534S931-F1
#
_cell.length_a   1.000
_cell.length_b   1.000
_cell.length_c   1.000
_cell.angle_alpha   90.00
_cell.angle_beta   90.00
_cell.angle_gamma   90.00
#
_symmetry.space_group_name_H-M   'P 1'
#
loop_
_entity.id
_entity.type
_entity.pdbx_description
1 polymer ?
#
loop_
_entity_poly.entity_id
_entity_poly.type
_entity_poly.pdbx_seq_one_letter_code
_entity_poly.pdbx_strand_id
1 'polypeptide(L)'
;MGWADYEECRKGGAIIATAHAHSYARTRTLSNTQTQTVDPAWPGANTLRVVPGSTFVFHAGLGGRGIGNHERCLPLTYPYGCKGEWAKIYTIDQSAKFGALFITFNVDGGAFFNIKDSLTPIDSFTITADPFAPPPP
;
A
#
# COMPACT_ATOMS: atom_id res chain seq x y z
N MET A 1 -13.83 11.28 -0.24
CA MET A 1 -14.09 10.05 0.53
C MET A 1 -13.69 10.29 1.96
N GLY A 2 -14.50 9.80 2.91
CA GLY A 2 -14.23 9.90 4.34
C GLY A 2 -13.75 8.58 4.93
N TRP A 3 -13.35 8.58 6.19
CA TRP A 3 -12.88 7.37 6.88
C TRP A 3 -13.93 6.25 6.98
N ALA A 4 -15.22 6.61 7.05
CA ALA A 4 -16.30 5.62 7.08
C ALA A 4 -16.28 4.72 5.83
N ASP A 5 -16.05 5.29 4.65
CA ASP A 5 -15.99 4.52 3.40
C ASP A 5 -14.83 3.51 3.42
N TYR A 6 -13.67 3.91 3.97
CA TYR A 6 -12.51 3.04 4.09
C TYR A 6 -12.74 1.93 5.12
N GLU A 7 -13.40 2.25 6.22
CA GLU A 7 -13.76 1.27 7.25
C GLU A 7 -14.76 0.23 6.75
N GLU A 8 -15.78 0.64 5.96
CA GLU A 8 -16.72 -0.31 5.37
C GLU A 8 -16.02 -1.26 4.38
N CYS A 9 -15.12 -0.73 3.54
CA CYS A 9 -14.27 -1.55 2.68
C CYS A 9 -13.42 -2.54 3.49
N ARG A 10 -12.79 -2.10 4.59
CA ARG A 10 -12.02 -2.98 5.48
C ARG A 10 -12.88 -4.09 6.08
N LYS A 11 -14.08 -3.77 6.57
CA LYS A 11 -15.01 -4.77 7.12
C LYS A 11 -15.37 -5.84 6.10
N GLY A 12 -15.49 -5.49 4.83
CA GLY A 12 -15.72 -6.43 3.73
C GLY A 12 -14.47 -7.18 3.23
N GLY A 13 -13.27 -6.84 3.69
CA GLY A 13 -12.04 -7.39 3.14
C GLY A 13 -11.79 -6.95 1.70
N ALA A 14 -12.05 -5.68 1.38
CA ALA A 14 -11.76 -5.13 0.05
C ALA A 14 -10.32 -4.62 -0.04
N ILE A 15 -9.78 -4.53 -1.26
CA ILE A 15 -8.58 -3.74 -1.54
C ILE A 15 -9.00 -2.29 -1.79
N ILE A 16 -8.33 -1.32 -1.15
CA ILE A 16 -8.67 0.10 -1.28
C ILE A 16 -7.64 0.80 -2.17
N ALA A 17 -8.09 1.26 -3.35
CA ALA A 17 -7.26 1.90 -4.36
C ALA A 17 -7.58 3.40 -4.50
N THR A 18 -6.56 4.26 -4.47
CA THR A 18 -6.69 5.72 -4.70
C THR A 18 -5.65 6.25 -5.68
N ALA A 19 -5.88 7.44 -6.25
CA ALA A 19 -4.97 8.03 -7.25
C ALA A 19 -4.90 9.57 -7.28
N HIS A 20 -5.64 10.30 -6.43
CA HIS A 20 -5.67 11.77 -6.43
C HIS A 20 -4.29 12.45 -6.21
N ALA A 21 -3.57 12.09 -5.15
CA ALA A 21 -2.20 12.56 -4.92
C ALA A 21 -1.27 12.12 -6.08
N HIS A 22 -0.28 12.92 -6.43
CA HIS A 22 0.66 12.55 -7.49
C HIS A 22 1.87 11.80 -6.92
N SER A 23 1.64 10.66 -6.29
CA SER A 23 2.65 9.84 -5.62
C SER A 23 2.31 8.34 -5.74
N TYR A 24 3.23 7.47 -5.31
CA TYR A 24 2.90 6.08 -5.01
C TYR A 24 3.14 5.81 -3.53
N ALA A 25 2.20 5.16 -2.89
CA ALA A 25 2.37 4.67 -1.52
C ALA A 25 1.44 3.48 -1.28
N ARG A 26 1.83 2.59 -0.37
CA ARG A 26 0.93 1.56 0.14
C ARG A 26 1.17 1.30 1.62
N THR A 27 0.10 0.98 2.31
CA THR A 27 0.16 0.64 3.73
C THR A 27 0.64 -0.80 3.91
N ARG A 28 1.03 -1.10 5.15
CA ARG A 28 1.01 -2.47 5.67
C ARG A 28 -0.46 -2.92 5.81
N THR A 29 -0.68 -4.18 6.18
CA THR A 29 -2.03 -4.63 6.57
C THR A 29 -2.53 -3.78 7.73
N LEU A 30 -3.74 -3.25 7.63
CA LEU A 30 -4.41 -2.43 8.63
C LEU A 30 -5.61 -3.17 9.21
N SER A 31 -5.69 -3.19 10.54
CA SER A 31 -6.88 -3.62 11.29
C SER A 31 -7.85 -2.46 11.55
N ASN A 32 -7.40 -1.22 11.34
CA ASN A 32 -8.23 -0.01 11.39
C ASN A 32 -7.63 1.05 10.45
N THR A 33 -8.36 1.44 9.41
CA THR A 33 -7.96 2.47 8.45
C THR A 33 -8.08 3.87 9.03
N GLN A 34 -9.11 4.16 9.83
CA GLN A 34 -9.34 5.48 10.43
C GLN A 34 -8.21 5.89 11.37
N THR A 35 -7.77 4.97 12.23
CA THR A 35 -6.62 5.17 13.12
C THR A 35 -5.30 4.73 12.47
N GLN A 36 -5.32 4.23 11.24
CA GLN A 36 -4.15 3.74 10.51
C GLN A 36 -3.34 2.70 11.33
N THR A 37 -4.04 1.82 12.03
CA THR A 37 -3.45 0.82 12.93
C THR A 37 -3.04 -0.41 12.12
N VAL A 38 -1.74 -0.74 12.17
CA VAL A 38 -1.20 -1.97 11.57
C VAL A 38 -1.83 -3.19 12.24
N ASP A 39 -2.22 -4.17 11.44
CA ASP A 39 -2.72 -5.44 11.95
C ASP A 39 -1.60 -6.19 12.68
N PRO A 40 -1.71 -6.40 14.00
CA PRO A 40 -0.66 -7.05 14.78
C PRO A 40 -0.47 -8.52 14.40
N ALA A 41 -1.49 -9.17 13.83
CA ALA A 41 -1.38 -10.54 13.34
C ALA A 41 -0.73 -10.62 11.95
N TRP A 42 -0.69 -9.50 11.22
CA TRP A 42 -0.12 -9.44 9.87
C TRP A 42 0.79 -8.21 9.66
N PRO A 43 1.86 -8.07 10.48
CA PRO A 43 2.67 -6.87 10.47
C PRO A 43 3.59 -6.80 9.25
N GLY A 44 3.77 -7.86 8.46
CA GLY A 44 4.70 -7.87 7.33
C GLY A 44 4.52 -6.69 6.38
N ALA A 45 5.62 -6.06 5.99
CA ALA A 45 5.56 -4.94 5.06
C ALA A 45 5.16 -5.39 3.65
N ASN A 46 5.63 -6.56 3.19
CA ASN A 46 5.44 -7.04 1.82
C ASN A 46 4.54 -8.28 1.72
N THR A 47 3.98 -8.71 2.83
CA THR A 47 3.09 -9.86 2.94
C THR A 47 1.79 -9.36 3.52
N LEU A 48 0.81 -9.10 2.65
CA LEU A 48 -0.43 -8.43 3.01
C LEU A 48 -1.57 -9.43 3.15
N ARG A 49 -2.54 -9.09 3.99
CA ARG A 49 -3.77 -9.87 4.15
C ARG A 49 -5.00 -9.02 3.85
N VAL A 50 -5.93 -9.60 3.11
CA VAL A 50 -7.20 -8.98 2.73
C VAL A 50 -8.33 -9.96 3.07
N VAL A 51 -8.93 -9.76 4.23
CA VAL A 51 -10.03 -10.58 4.78
C VAL A 51 -10.98 -9.67 5.55
N PRO A 52 -12.22 -10.08 5.88
CA PRO A 52 -13.10 -9.25 6.69
C PRO A 52 -12.41 -8.73 7.96
N GLY A 53 -12.25 -7.42 8.05
CA GLY A 53 -11.59 -6.74 9.16
C GLY A 53 -10.10 -6.41 8.97
N SER A 54 -9.45 -6.88 7.90
CA SER A 54 -8.07 -6.55 7.54
C SER A 54 -7.97 -6.14 6.08
N THR A 55 -7.30 -5.02 5.80
CA THR A 55 -7.11 -4.52 4.44
C THR A 55 -5.74 -3.87 4.28
N PHE A 56 -5.39 -3.46 3.07
CA PHE A 56 -4.36 -2.46 2.85
C PHE A 56 -4.91 -1.38 1.91
N VAL A 57 -4.36 -0.18 2.04
CA VAL A 57 -4.65 0.94 1.15
C VAL A 57 -3.44 1.16 0.27
N PHE A 58 -3.65 1.32 -1.02
CA PHE A 58 -2.62 1.85 -1.90
C PHE A 58 -3.11 3.07 -2.65
N HIS A 59 -2.13 3.90 -2.96
CA HIS A 59 -2.28 5.08 -3.76
C HIS A 59 -1.32 4.98 -4.94
N ALA A 60 -1.82 5.04 -6.18
CA ALA A 60 -1.04 4.87 -7.41
C ALA A 60 -1.29 6.02 -8.40
N GLY A 61 -0.88 7.24 -8.02
CA GLY A 61 -1.12 8.46 -8.80
C GLY A 61 0.05 8.95 -9.66
N LEU A 62 1.07 8.12 -9.90
CA LEU A 62 2.27 8.47 -10.68
C LEU A 62 2.07 8.32 -12.21
N GLY A 63 0.90 8.70 -12.72
CA GLY A 63 0.50 8.46 -14.11
C GLY A 63 1.08 9.43 -15.16
N GLY A 64 1.73 10.54 -14.78
CA GLY A 64 2.45 11.40 -15.75
C GLY A 64 2.28 12.92 -15.63
N ARG A 65 1.41 13.44 -14.75
CA ARG A 65 1.18 14.91 -14.65
C ARG A 65 2.27 15.65 -13.90
N GLY A 66 2.75 15.07 -12.80
CA GLY A 66 3.74 15.66 -11.89
C GLY A 66 4.00 14.69 -10.74
N ILE A 67 4.93 15.02 -9.84
CA ILE A 67 5.26 14.18 -8.69
C ILE A 67 5.26 15.06 -7.45
N GLY A 68 4.44 14.70 -6.47
CA GLY A 68 4.31 15.43 -5.20
C GLY A 68 5.41 15.06 -4.20
N ASN A 69 5.55 15.90 -3.18
CA ASN A 69 6.48 15.70 -2.08
C ASN A 69 5.86 14.81 -1.00
N HIS A 70 6.69 14.18 -0.19
CA HIS A 70 6.30 13.60 1.08
C HIS A 70 6.23 14.73 2.11
N GLU A 71 5.03 15.09 2.57
CA GLU A 71 4.85 16.24 3.47
C GLU A 71 4.56 15.86 4.94
N ARG A 72 4.12 14.62 5.19
CA ARG A 72 3.59 14.22 6.50
C ARG A 72 4.41 13.11 7.14
N CYS A 73 4.96 13.38 8.32
CA CYS A 73 5.71 12.42 9.13
C CYS A 73 6.88 11.82 8.33
N LEU A 74 8.01 12.54 8.36
CA LEU A 74 9.16 12.43 7.45
C LEU A 74 10.31 11.48 7.89
N PRO A 75 10.12 10.21 8.30
CA PRO A 75 11.20 9.25 8.10
C PRO A 75 11.37 9.06 6.59
N LEU A 76 12.57 9.35 6.07
CA LEU A 76 12.96 8.95 4.72
C LEU A 76 13.36 7.47 4.64
N THR A 77 13.36 6.78 5.79
CA THR A 77 13.70 5.37 5.94
C THR A 77 12.60 4.64 6.68
N TYR A 78 12.33 3.39 6.28
CA TYR A 78 11.36 2.53 6.96
C TYR A 78 11.68 2.34 8.46
N PRO A 79 10.70 2.28 9.37
CA PRO A 79 9.25 2.38 9.16
C PRO A 79 8.79 3.81 8.84
N TYR A 80 7.89 3.94 7.86
CA TYR A 80 7.41 5.21 7.32
C TYR A 80 6.09 5.65 7.97
N GLY A 81 5.81 6.96 7.93
CA GLY A 81 4.57 7.55 8.46
C GLY A 81 4.61 7.84 9.95
N CYS A 82 3.48 8.33 10.45
CA CYS A 82 3.39 8.74 11.86
C CYS A 82 3.26 7.54 12.81
N LYS A 83 2.83 6.39 12.28
CA LYS A 83 2.48 5.18 13.05
C LYS A 83 3.18 3.94 12.51
N GLY A 84 4.12 4.10 11.57
CA GLY A 84 4.75 2.98 10.88
C GLY A 84 3.78 2.23 9.95
N GLU A 85 2.71 2.92 9.51
CA GLU A 85 1.60 2.35 8.75
C GLU A 85 1.95 2.09 7.29
N TRP A 86 2.93 2.83 6.74
CA TRP A 86 3.31 2.71 5.34
C TRP A 86 4.37 1.62 5.16
N ALA A 87 4.10 0.71 4.23
CA ALA A 87 5.06 -0.28 3.79
C ALA A 87 6.02 0.30 2.74
N LYS A 88 5.50 1.17 1.86
CA LYS A 88 6.27 1.85 0.83
C LYS A 88 5.73 3.26 0.60
N ILE A 89 6.66 4.19 0.41
CA ILE A 89 6.41 5.55 -0.09
C ILE A 89 7.37 5.78 -1.26
N TYR A 90 6.87 6.39 -2.33
CA TYR A 90 7.64 6.76 -3.51
C TYR A 90 7.14 8.11 -4.03
N THR A 91 7.85 9.15 -3.60
CA THR A 91 7.61 10.57 -3.89
C THR A 91 8.88 11.23 -4.44
N ILE A 92 8.86 12.55 -4.70
CA ILE A 92 10.08 13.25 -5.15
C ILE A 92 11.25 13.06 -4.16
N ASP A 93 10.97 12.94 -2.87
CA ASP A 93 11.98 12.79 -1.82
C ASP A 93 12.65 11.41 -1.85
N GLN A 94 12.04 10.44 -2.54
CA GLN A 94 12.64 9.13 -2.87
C GLN A 94 13.05 9.07 -4.35
N SER A 95 13.24 10.23 -4.99
CA SER A 95 13.55 10.35 -6.42
C SER A 95 12.55 9.61 -7.31
N ALA A 96 11.26 9.77 -7.01
CA ALA A 96 10.22 9.05 -7.74
C ALA A 96 10.20 9.41 -9.22
N LYS A 97 9.79 8.41 -10.00
CA LYS A 97 9.53 8.51 -11.43
C LYS A 97 8.12 7.99 -11.72
N PHE A 98 7.56 8.36 -12.86
CA PHE A 98 6.25 7.87 -13.29
C PHE A 98 6.21 6.34 -13.41
N GLY A 99 5.06 5.77 -13.05
CA GLY A 99 4.94 4.34 -12.86
C GLY A 99 3.50 3.86 -12.80
N ALA A 100 3.33 2.54 -12.80
CA ALA A 100 2.03 1.88 -12.72
C ALA A 100 2.10 0.69 -11.76
N LEU A 101 1.00 0.45 -11.05
CA LEU A 101 0.80 -0.74 -10.23
C LEU A 101 0.08 -1.81 -11.05
N PHE A 102 0.63 -3.03 -11.05
CA PHE A 102 -0.07 -4.22 -11.54
C PHE A 102 -0.36 -5.13 -10.35
N ILE A 103 -1.62 -5.57 -10.23
CA ILE A 103 -2.04 -6.58 -9.25
C ILE A 103 -2.56 -7.78 -10.03
N THR A 104 -1.97 -8.95 -9.79
CA THR A 104 -2.36 -10.19 -10.45
C THR A 104 -3.07 -11.09 -9.43
N PHE A 105 -4.36 -11.29 -9.64
CA PHE A 105 -5.16 -12.19 -8.80
C PHE A 105 -4.89 -13.64 -9.19
N ASN A 106 -4.92 -14.55 -8.19
CA ASN A 106 -4.65 -15.98 -8.35
C ASN A 106 -3.20 -16.32 -8.78
N VAL A 107 -2.25 -15.38 -8.65
CA VAL A 107 -0.80 -15.56 -8.92
C VAL A 107 0.06 -14.84 -7.86
N ASP A 108 -0.46 -14.70 -6.64
CA ASP A 108 0.27 -14.22 -5.44
C ASP A 108 0.79 -12.77 -5.46
N GLY A 109 -0.05 -11.77 -5.78
CA GLY A 109 0.15 -10.39 -5.30
C GLY A 109 0.24 -9.28 -6.35
N GLY A 110 1.06 -8.27 -6.08
CA GLY A 110 1.18 -7.06 -6.92
C GLY A 110 2.56 -6.42 -6.89
N ALA A 111 2.87 -5.69 -7.96
CA ALA A 111 4.16 -5.01 -8.15
C ALA A 111 4.00 -3.67 -8.86
N PHE A 112 4.75 -2.66 -8.40
CA PHE A 112 4.79 -1.32 -8.97
C PHE A 112 6.07 -1.11 -9.78
N PHE A 113 5.93 -0.65 -11.03
CA PHE A 113 7.03 -0.48 -11.98
C PHE A 113 7.20 0.96 -12.40
N ASN A 114 8.42 1.31 -12.80
CA ASN A 114 8.67 2.53 -13.53
C ASN A 114 8.25 2.38 -15.00
N ILE A 115 7.70 3.42 -15.64
CA ILE A 115 7.28 3.33 -17.06
C ILE A 115 8.46 3.09 -18.01
N LYS A 116 9.67 3.56 -17.68
CA LYS A 116 10.89 3.37 -18.49
C LYS A 116 11.66 2.08 -18.17
N ASP A 117 11.32 1.40 -17.08
CA ASP A 117 11.89 0.11 -16.68
C ASP A 117 10.77 -0.81 -16.19
N SER A 118 10.25 -1.61 -17.11
CA SER A 118 9.18 -2.58 -16.85
C SER A 118 9.69 -3.94 -16.36
N LEU A 119 11.00 -4.12 -16.20
CA LEU A 119 11.59 -5.38 -15.75
C LEU A 119 11.88 -5.36 -14.25
N THR A 120 12.20 -4.18 -13.71
CA THR A 120 12.55 -4.03 -12.29
C THR A 120 11.42 -3.34 -11.52
N PRO A 121 10.74 -4.04 -10.59
CA PRO A 121 9.76 -3.39 -9.74
C PRO A 121 10.44 -2.46 -8.73
N ILE A 122 9.86 -1.27 -8.52
CA ILE A 122 10.22 -0.37 -7.42
C ILE A 122 9.68 -0.89 -6.09
N ASP A 123 8.60 -1.68 -6.15
CA ASP A 123 7.93 -2.30 -5.02
C ASP A 123 7.23 -3.59 -5.44
N SER A 124 7.23 -4.59 -4.57
CA SER A 124 6.60 -5.89 -4.79
C SER A 124 6.09 -6.45 -3.47
N PHE A 125 4.92 -7.07 -3.50
CA PHE A 125 4.25 -7.62 -2.33
C PHE A 125 3.31 -8.76 -2.70
N THR A 126 3.09 -9.66 -1.76
CA THR A 126 2.10 -10.73 -1.87
C THR A 126 0.83 -10.34 -1.12
N ILE A 127 -0.30 -10.90 -1.57
CA ILE A 127 -1.60 -10.70 -0.94
C ILE A 127 -2.21 -12.08 -0.69
N THR A 128 -2.63 -12.36 0.54
CA THR A 128 -3.49 -13.51 0.84
C THR A 128 -4.90 -13.06 1.19
N ALA A 129 -5.88 -13.81 0.69
CA ALA A 129 -7.29 -13.68 1.05
C ALA A 129 -7.80 -14.89 1.87
N ASP A 130 -6.90 -15.79 2.26
CA ASP A 130 -7.25 -16.93 3.12
C ASP A 130 -7.32 -16.48 4.59
N PRO A 131 -8.50 -16.54 5.24
CA PRO A 131 -8.66 -16.16 6.64
C PRO A 131 -7.95 -17.11 7.62
N PHE A 132 -7.57 -18.31 7.17
CA PHE A 132 -6.87 -19.31 7.97
C PHE A 132 -5.38 -19.40 7.68
N ALA A 133 -4.87 -18.60 6.72
CA ALA A 133 -3.45 -18.56 6.45
C ALA A 133 -2.68 -18.20 7.74
N PRO A 134 -1.59 -18.90 8.06
CA PRO A 134 -0.73 -18.53 9.17
C PRO A 134 0.02 -17.23 8.83
N PRO A 135 0.29 -16.37 9.83
CA PRO A 135 1.13 -15.20 9.62
C PRO A 135 2.45 -15.58 8.93
N PRO A 136 2.92 -14.75 7.98
CA PRO A 136 4.22 -14.94 7.37
C PRO A 136 5.31 -14.89 8.46
N PRO A 137 6.39 -15.68 8.31
CA PRO A 137 7.50 -15.72 9.26
C PRO A 137 8.22 -14.37 9.40
#